data_AF-A0AAP3M355-F1
#
_entry.id   AF-A0AAP3M355-F1
#
_cell.length_a   1.000
_cell.length_b   1.000
_cell.length_c   1.000
_cell.angle_alpha   90.00
_cell.angle_beta   90.00
_cell.angle_gamma   90.00
#
_symmetry.space_group_name_H-M   'P 1'
#
loop_
_entity.id
_entity.type
_entity.pdbx_description
1 polymer ?
#
loop_
_entity_poly.entity_id
_entity_poly.type
_entity_poly.pdbx_seq_one_letter_code
_entity_poly.pdbx_strand_id
1 'polypeptide(L)' 'MFELYKNGELITTIESPEEFILKQCLYEGLDKFIKIYSFPKAEDFIEYVFDNSWCLEEACMDLIESVYEVKEC' A
#
# COMPACT_ATOMS: atom_id res chain seq x y z
N MET A 1 3.11 -7.54 -12.62
CA MET A 1 3.00 -8.24 -11.32
C MET A 1 4.19 -7.77 -10.48
N PHE A 2 4.05 -7.64 -9.16
CA PHE A 2 5.11 -7.11 -8.31
C PHE A 2 5.49 -8.09 -7.20
N GLU A 3 6.79 -8.22 -6.95
CA GLU A 3 7.35 -9.00 -5.83
C GLU A 3 7.72 -8.05 -4.69
N LEU A 4 7.24 -8.33 -3.48
CA LEU A 4 7.48 -7.52 -2.28
C LEU A 4 8.50 -8.21 -1.38
N TYR A 5 9.61 -7.52 -1.10
CA TYR A 5 10.69 -8.01 -0.26
C TYR A 5 10.83 -7.21 1.02
N LYS A 6 11.26 -7.88 2.10
CA LYS A 6 11.66 -7.22 3.35
C LYS A 6 12.92 -7.88 3.90
N ASN A 7 13.95 -7.08 4.16
CA ASN A 7 15.27 -7.57 4.58
C ASN A 7 15.89 -8.63 3.63
N GLY A 8 15.59 -8.54 2.32
CA GLY A 8 16.07 -9.47 1.30
C GLY A 8 15.27 -10.77 1.15
N GLU A 9 14.22 -10.99 1.95
CA GLU A 9 13.32 -12.15 1.85
C GLU A 9 12.04 -11.79 1.09
N LEU A 10 11.60 -12.67 0.17
CA LEU A 10 10.33 -12.52 -0.55
C LEU A 10 9.18 -12.74 0.44
N ILE A 11 8.36 -11.70 0.64
CA ILE A 11 7.21 -11.74 1.53
C ILE A 11 5.98 -12.24 0.78
N THR A 12 5.71 -11.65 -0.38
CA THR A 12 4.54 -11.99 -1.19
C THR A 12 4.67 -11.45 -2.61
N THR A 13 3.74 -11.83 -3.48
CA THR A 13 3.57 -11.27 -4.82
C THR A 13 2.18 -10.64 -4.92
N ILE A 14 2.09 -9.51 -5.61
CA ILE A 14 0.85 -8.74 -5.77
C ILE A 14 0.60 -8.44 -7.25
N GLU A 15 -0.66 -8.45 -7.65
CA GLU A 15 -1.05 -8.10 -9.02
C GLU A 15 -1.41 -6.63 -9.17
N SER A 16 -2.02 -6.05 -8.13
CA SER A 16 -2.41 -4.63 -8.05
C SER A 16 -2.00 -4.06 -6.69
N PRO A 17 -1.33 -2.89 -6.68
CA PRO A 17 -1.06 -2.13 -5.45
C PRO A 17 -2.33 -1.87 -4.65
N GLU A 18 -3.40 -1.41 -5.30
CA GLU A 18 -4.65 -1.04 -4.64
C GLU A 18 -5.31 -2.24 -3.95
N GLU A 19 -5.36 -3.39 -4.61
CA GLU A 19 -5.87 -4.61 -3.99
C GLU A 19 -5.06 -5.03 -2.77
N PHE A 20 -3.74 -4.89 -2.83
CA PHE A 20 -2.88 -5.22 -1.71
C PHE A 20 -3.13 -4.30 -0.53
N ILE A 21 -3.18 -2.98 -0.75
CA ILE A 21 -3.51 -1.97 0.28
C ILE A 21 -4.86 -2.28 0.92
N LEU A 22 -5.89 -2.53 0.11
CA LEU A 22 -7.23 -2.85 0.60
C LEU A 22 -7.25 -4.15 1.42
N LYS A 23 -6.53 -5.20 0.98
CA LYS A 23 -6.39 -6.44 1.74
C LYS A 23 -5.66 -6.21 3.07
N GLN A 24 -4.56 -5.46 3.08
CA GLN A 24 -3.83 -5.14 4.31
C GLN A 24 -4.71 -4.36 5.30
N CYS A 25 -5.50 -3.41 4.81
CA CYS A 25 -6.49 -2.69 5.59
C CYS A 25 -7.54 -3.62 6.23
N LEU A 26 -8.04 -4.62 5.49
CA LEU A 26 -9.05 -5.56 5.95
C LEU A 26 -8.51 -6.63 6.93
N TYR A 27 -7.28 -7.12 6.71
CA TYR A 27 -6.75 -8.28 7.44
C TYR A 27 -5.89 -7.91 8.67
N GLU A 28 -5.03 -6.88 8.56
CA GLU A 28 -4.15 -6.49 9.69
C GLU A 28 -4.78 -5.42 10.61
N GLY A 29 -5.95 -4.93 10.20
CA GLY A 29 -6.63 -3.78 10.77
C GLY A 29 -6.06 -2.48 10.20
N LEU A 30 -6.96 -1.65 9.64
CA LEU A 30 -6.73 -0.26 9.21
C LEU A 30 -5.72 0.47 10.10
N ASP A 31 -5.86 0.29 11.42
CA ASP A 31 -5.11 0.95 12.47
C ASP A 31 -3.60 0.67 12.47
N LYS A 32 -3.12 -0.46 11.92
CA LYS A 32 -1.67 -0.74 11.84
C LYS A 32 -1.10 -0.30 10.51
N PHE A 33 -1.78 -0.67 9.42
CA PHE A 33 -1.37 -0.33 8.07
C PHE A 33 -1.24 1.19 7.95
N ILE A 34 -2.25 1.93 8.39
CA ILE A 34 -2.37 3.34 8.08
C ILE A 34 -1.60 4.22 9.08
N LYS A 35 -1.41 3.76 10.32
CA LYS A 35 -0.47 4.41 11.27
C LYS A 35 0.96 4.43 10.76
N ILE A 36 1.40 3.42 10.00
CA ILE A 36 2.73 3.44 9.35
C ILE A 36 2.84 4.61 8.37
N TYR A 37 1.73 4.95 7.72
CA TYR A 37 1.64 6.01 6.71
C TYR A 37 1.03 7.33 7.23
N SER A 38 0.86 7.47 8.54
CA SER A 38 0.29 8.65 9.23
C SER A 38 -1.18 8.99 8.93
N PHE A 39 -1.95 8.13 8.26
CA PHE A 39 -3.39 8.33 8.12
C PHE A 39 -4.17 7.60 9.24
N PRO A 40 -5.35 8.09 9.67
CA PRO A 40 -6.18 7.39 10.66
C PRO A 40 -6.96 6.22 10.07
N LYS A 41 -7.46 6.37 8.82
CA LYS A 41 -8.28 5.38 8.13
C LYS A 41 -8.00 5.31 6.63
N ALA A 42 -8.45 4.22 5.99
CA ALA A 42 -8.24 3.97 4.55
C ALA A 42 -9.05 4.96 3.72
N GLU A 43 -10.25 5.27 4.21
CA GLU A 43 -11.14 6.30 3.67
C GLU A 43 -10.42 7.65 3.61
N ASP A 44 -9.73 8.05 4.69
CA ASP A 44 -8.99 9.32 4.74
C ASP A 44 -7.84 9.37 3.71
N PHE A 45 -7.15 8.25 3.48
CA PHE A 45 -6.10 8.16 2.45
C PHE A 45 -6.70 8.24 1.05
N ILE A 46 -7.78 7.49 0.79
CA ILE A 46 -8.46 7.50 -0.51
C ILE A 46 -9.01 8.90 -0.82
N GLU A 47 -9.68 9.54 0.15
CA GLU A 47 -10.16 10.92 0.02
C GLU A 47 -9.01 11.88 -0.25
N TYR A 48 -7.88 11.77 0.48
CA TYR A 48 -6.72 12.61 0.23
C TYR A 48 -6.15 12.45 -1.18
N VAL A 49 -6.04 11.22 -1.70
CA VAL A 49 -5.60 10.95 -3.08
C VAL A 49 -6.54 11.61 -4.09
N PHE A 50 -7.85 11.43 -3.91
CA PHE A 50 -8.86 12.04 -4.78
C PHE A 50 -8.86 13.57 -4.72
N ASP A 51 -8.78 14.15 -3.53
CA ASP A 51 -8.76 15.60 -3.31
C ASP A 51 -7.55 16.27 -3.99
N ASN A 52 -6.43 15.55 -4.05
CA ASN A 52 -5.21 16.02 -4.73
C ASN A 52 -5.14 15.60 -6.21
N SER A 53 -6.19 14.96 -6.75
CA SER A 53 -6.22 14.44 -8.12
C SER A 53 -5.04 13.53 -8.46
N TRP A 54 -4.57 12.75 -7.48
CA TRP A 54 -3.48 11.79 -7.66
C TRP A 54 -4.01 10.47 -8.22
N CYS A 55 -3.14 9.73 -8.91
CA CYS A 55 -3.46 8.37 -9.33
C CYS A 55 -3.46 7.46 -8.10
N LEU A 56 -4.56 6.73 -7.89
CA LEU A 56 -4.68 5.82 -6.74
C LEU A 56 -3.66 4.68 -6.80
N GLU A 57 -3.40 4.15 -7.99
CA GLU A 57 -2.40 3.10 -8.21
C GLU A 57 -1.00 3.57 -7.80
N GLU A 58 -0.58 4.74 -8.29
CA GLU A 58 0.73 5.34 -7.98
C GLU A 58 0.84 5.65 -6.48
N ALA A 59 -0.18 6.26 -5.89
CA ALA A 59 -0.18 6.55 -4.46
C ALA A 59 -0.13 5.26 -3.62
N CYS A 60 -0.82 4.19 -4.04
CA CYS A 60 -0.71 2.89 -3.38
C CYS A 60 0.68 2.28 -3.53
N MET A 61 1.32 2.43 -4.70
CA MET A 61 2.68 1.96 -4.92
C MET A 61 3.69 2.70 -4.03
N ASP A 62 3.60 4.04 -3.95
CA ASP A 62 4.46 4.86 -3.10
C ASP A 62 4.40 4.40 -1.63
N LEU A 63 3.21 4.05 -1.14
CA LEU A 63 3.05 3.49 0.20
C LEU A 63 3.79 2.15 0.32
N ILE A 64 3.55 1.22 -0.61
CA ILE A 64 4.19 -0.09 -0.60
C ILE A 64 5.72 0.03 -0.60
N GLU A 65 6.28 0.89 -1.45
CA GLU A 65 7.72 1.12 -1.57
C GLU A 65 8.36 1.72 -0.31
N SER A 66 7.59 2.45 0.51
CA SER A 66 8.12 2.97 1.78
C SER A 66 8.30 1.90 2.87
N VAL A 67 7.74 0.70 2.68
CA VAL A 67 7.83 -0.43 3.62
C VAL A 67 8.54 -1.65 3.04
N TYR A 68 8.42 -1.87 1.74
CA TYR A 68 8.95 -3.03 1.03
C TYR A 68 9.90 -2.61 -0.08
N GLU A 69 10.89 -3.45 -0.36
CA GLU A 69 11.60 -3.40 -1.64
C GLU A 69 10.70 -4.06 -2.70
N VAL A 70 10.35 -3.30 -3.74
CA VAL A 70 9.43 -3.75 -4.81
C VAL A 70 10.22 -4.09 -6.07
N LYS A 71 9.91 -5.22 -6.71
CA LYS A 71 10.45 -5.60 -8.02
C LYS A 71 9.33 -5.92 -9.01
N GLU A 72 9.42 -5.36 -10.20
CA GLU A 72 8.52 -5.69 -11.32
C GLU A 72 8.93 -7.02 -11.96
N CYS A 73 7.94 -7.87 -12.23
CA CYS A 73 8.05 -9.13 -12.97
C CYS A 73 7.31 -9.08 -14.30
#